data_AF-A0A7R9QJ66-F1
#
_entry.id   AF-A0A7R9QJ66-F1
#
_cell.length_a   1.000
_cell.length_b   1.000
_cell.length_c   1.000
_cell.angle_alpha   90.00
_cell.angle_beta   90.00
_cell.angle_gamma   90.00
#
_symmetry.space_group_name_H-M   'P 1'
#
loop_
_entity.id
_entity.type
_entity.pdbx_description
1 polymer ?
#
loop_
_entity_poly.entity_id
_entity_poly.type
_entity_poly.pdbx_seq_one_letter_code
_entity_poly.pdbx_strand_id
1 'polypeptide(L)'
;MNEIIKGMRVIKMYAWERHFNALISEARRKEMSQIRKSTVLKALNNSISMISPRAIIFAIFIVHVLTTGHLGAESVFVTMNIFNALRFTMTFAFPQSVALAAELYVSCKRIQKYLLLEEVRDRQYITHPMTGDGKDPDIDAKVPLISDHQNDGHLDDHHNEDCSVSVRNMSAAWDPTLENPTLKGITVSLAPGELLAVIGPVGSGKSSFLMSLLDEIEVTAGHASVRGSVAYAAQES
;
A
#
# COMPACT_ATOMS: atom_id res chain seq x y z
N MET A 1 11.25 13.83 -5.45
CA MET A 1 11.01 14.35 -6.82
C MET A 1 9.58 14.85 -6.96
N ASN A 2 8.55 14.03 -6.74
CA ASN A 2 7.14 14.47 -6.87
C ASN A 2 6.80 15.74 -6.07
N GLU A 3 7.22 15.84 -4.81
CA GLU A 3 6.98 17.03 -3.98
C GLU A 3 7.65 18.31 -4.51
N ILE A 4 8.82 18.18 -5.15
CA ILE A 4 9.54 19.32 -5.75
C ILE A 4 8.81 19.82 -7.00
N ILE A 5 8.26 18.89 -7.80
CA ILE A 5 7.49 19.24 -9.00
C ILE A 5 6.17 19.93 -8.60
N LYS A 6 5.45 19.37 -7.61
CA LYS A 6 4.24 20.00 -7.04
C LYS A 6 4.54 21.38 -6.46
N GLY A 7 5.68 21.54 -5.79
CA GLY A 7 6.13 22.79 -5.18
C GLY A 7 6.93 23.75 -6.07
N MET A 8 7.07 23.50 -7.38
CA MET A 8 8.04 24.22 -8.21
C MET A 8 7.81 25.74 -8.23
N ARG A 9 6.55 26.18 -8.21
CA ARG A 9 6.20 27.61 -8.18
C ARG A 9 6.68 28.30 -6.90
N VAL A 10 6.54 27.63 -5.76
CA VAL A 10 7.00 28.13 -4.45
C VAL A 10 8.52 28.22 -4.44
N ILE A 11 9.20 27.18 -4.93
CA ILE A 11 10.66 27.15 -5.01
C ILE A 11 11.19 28.30 -5.87
N LYS A 12 10.53 28.58 -7.01
CA LYS A 12 10.87 29.73 -7.86
C LYS A 12 10.60 31.07 -7.18
N MET A 13 9.45 31.22 -6.54
CA MET A 13 9.05 32.45 -5.87
C MET A 13 10.03 32.85 -4.75
N TYR A 14 10.51 31.88 -3.97
CA TYR A 14 11.48 32.10 -2.90
C TYR A 14 12.95 31.99 -3.35
N ALA A 15 13.22 31.82 -4.65
CA ALA A 15 14.55 31.62 -5.23
C ALA A 15 15.36 30.48 -4.56
N TRP A 16 14.66 29.44 -4.08
CA TRP A 16 15.27 28.30 -3.38
C TRP A 16 15.90 27.26 -4.30
N GLU A 17 15.91 27.51 -5.62
CA GLU A 17 16.43 26.58 -6.63
C GLU A 17 17.87 26.12 -6.33
N ARG A 18 18.75 27.03 -5.89
CA ARG A 18 20.15 26.69 -5.58
C ARG A 18 20.28 25.72 -4.40
N HIS A 19 19.48 25.92 -3.36
CA HIS A 19 19.48 25.05 -2.17
C HIS A 19 18.94 23.66 -2.50
N PHE A 20 17.80 23.58 -3.22
CA PHE A 20 17.24 22.31 -3.65
C PHE A 20 18.15 21.57 -4.64
N ASN A 21 18.82 22.30 -5.55
CA ASN A 21 19.79 21.70 -6.46
C ASN A 21 20.97 21.09 -5.67
N ALA A 22 21.50 21.81 -4.67
CA ALA A 22 22.55 21.27 -3.81
C ALA A 22 22.12 19.97 -3.11
N LEU A 23 20.91 19.92 -2.54
CA LEU A 23 20.35 18.72 -1.90
C LEU A 23 20.19 17.55 -2.88
N ILE A 24 19.62 17.79 -4.06
CA ILE A 24 19.48 16.76 -5.10
C ILE A 24 20.86 16.28 -5.55
N SER A 25 21.82 17.18 -5.73
CA SER A 25 23.18 16.82 -6.12
C SER A 25 23.86 15.94 -5.07
N GLU A 26 23.63 16.20 -3.79
CA GLU A 26 24.18 15.38 -2.70
C GLU A 26 23.56 13.99 -2.66
N ALA A 27 22.23 13.90 -2.75
CA ALA A 27 21.51 12.63 -2.83
C ALA A 27 22.00 11.81 -4.05
N ARG A 28 22.13 12.47 -5.21
CA ARG A 28 22.63 11.83 -6.44
C ARG A 28 24.09 11.39 -6.33
N ARG A 29 24.94 12.14 -5.62
CA ARG A 29 26.32 11.71 -5.33
C ARG A 29 26.34 10.43 -4.50
N LYS A 30 25.50 10.35 -3.45
CA LYS A 30 25.38 9.14 -2.62
C LYS A 30 24.87 7.95 -3.43
N GLU A 31 23.82 8.16 -4.23
CA GLU A 31 23.27 7.14 -5.14
C GLU A 31 24.32 6.64 -6.13
N MET A 32 25.01 7.55 -6.85
CA MET A 32 26.02 7.19 -7.83
C MET A 32 27.20 6.43 -7.21
N SER A 33 27.59 6.77 -5.97
CA SER A 33 28.62 6.01 -5.24
C SER A 33 28.18 4.56 -4.99
N GLN A 34 26.93 4.35 -4.59
CA GLN A 34 26.38 3.00 -4.38
C GLN A 34 26.23 2.23 -5.69
N ILE A 35 25.75 2.89 -6.76
CA ILE A 35 25.67 2.29 -8.09
C ILE A 35 27.07 1.86 -8.55
N ARG A 36 28.09 2.72 -8.42
CA ARG A 36 29.46 2.36 -8.79
C ARG A 36 29.98 1.15 -8.01
N LYS A 37 29.80 1.12 -6.68
CA LYS A 37 30.19 -0.04 -5.85
C LYS A 37 29.47 -1.32 -6.29
N SER A 38 28.15 -1.25 -6.49
CA SER A 38 27.35 -2.38 -6.96
C SER A 38 27.82 -2.87 -8.34
N THR A 39 28.07 -1.96 -9.27
CA THR A 39 28.54 -2.30 -10.62
C THR A 39 29.93 -2.92 -10.61
N VAL A 40 30.85 -2.41 -9.78
CA VAL A 40 32.19 -3.02 -9.63
C VAL A 40 32.08 -4.44 -9.07
N LEU A 41 31.25 -4.66 -8.04
CA LEU A 41 31.01 -6.01 -7.50
C LEU A 41 30.40 -6.94 -8.57
N LYS A 42 29.42 -6.46 -9.35
CA LYS A 42 28.84 -7.22 -10.47
C LYS A 42 29.88 -7.55 -11.54
N ALA A 43 30.74 -6.59 -11.89
CA ALA A 43 31.80 -6.78 -12.88
C ALA A 43 32.84 -7.81 -12.42
N LEU A 44 33.25 -7.75 -11.14
CA LEU A 44 34.13 -8.75 -10.54
C LEU A 44 33.49 -10.15 -10.57
N ASN A 45 32.23 -10.26 -10.15
CA ASN A 45 31.50 -11.52 -10.18
C ASN A 45 31.40 -12.09 -11.62
N ASN A 46 31.08 -11.25 -12.60
CA ASN A 46 31.02 -11.66 -14.00
C ASN A 46 32.40 -12.09 -14.54
N SER A 47 33.47 -11.41 -14.12
CA SER A 47 34.84 -11.76 -14.51
C SER A 47 35.27 -13.11 -13.93
N ILE A 48 34.95 -13.37 -12.65
CA ILE A 48 35.17 -14.67 -12.01
C ILE A 48 34.40 -15.77 -12.74
N SER A 49 33.14 -15.51 -13.08
CA SER A 49 32.27 -16.43 -13.83
C SER A 49 32.83 -16.79 -15.22
N MET A 50 33.54 -15.86 -15.88
CA MET A 50 34.24 -16.11 -17.15
C MET A 50 35.48 -17.00 -17.02
N ILE A 51 36.28 -16.82 -15.95
CA ILE A 51 37.57 -17.51 -15.77
C ILE A 51 37.40 -18.89 -15.11
N SER A 52 36.50 -18.99 -14.13
CA SER A 52 36.28 -20.18 -13.29
C SER A 52 36.18 -21.49 -14.09
N PRO A 53 35.41 -21.57 -15.19
CA PRO A 53 35.25 -22.84 -15.89
C PRO A 53 36.52 -23.35 -16.58
N ARG A 54 37.39 -22.45 -17.05
CA ARG A 54 38.69 -22.85 -17.64
C ARG A 54 39.63 -23.38 -16.56
N ALA A 55 39.61 -22.75 -15.38
CA ALA A 55 40.40 -23.20 -14.23
C ALA A 55 39.93 -24.58 -13.72
N ILE A 56 38.62 -24.82 -13.67
CA ILE A 56 38.05 -26.11 -13.24
C ILE A 56 38.47 -27.24 -14.18
N ILE A 57 38.32 -27.06 -15.50
CA ILE A 57 38.72 -28.08 -16.49
C ILE A 57 40.22 -28.38 -16.39
N PHE A 58 41.06 -27.34 -16.24
CA PHE A 58 42.50 -27.50 -16.05
C PHE A 58 42.84 -28.29 -14.78
N ALA A 59 42.20 -27.97 -13.65
CA ALA A 59 42.39 -28.68 -12.39
C ALA A 59 41.97 -30.15 -12.49
N ILE A 60 40.86 -30.45 -13.17
CA ILE A 60 40.39 -31.84 -13.39
C ILE A 60 41.44 -32.64 -14.16
N PHE A 61 42.00 -32.08 -15.23
CA PHE A 61 43.02 -32.77 -16.00
C PHE A 61 44.34 -32.93 -15.23
N ILE A 62 44.75 -31.96 -14.42
CA ILE A 62 45.91 -32.12 -13.52
C ILE A 62 45.70 -33.32 -12.58
N VAL A 63 44.55 -33.38 -11.91
CA VAL A 63 44.27 -34.50 -10.98
C VAL A 63 44.25 -35.83 -11.74
N HIS A 64 43.64 -35.87 -12.92
CA HIS A 64 43.57 -37.09 -13.73
C HIS A 64 44.95 -37.60 -14.18
N VAL A 65 45.86 -36.69 -14.54
CA VAL A 65 47.27 -37.01 -14.84
C VAL A 65 47.97 -37.61 -13.63
N LEU A 66 47.81 -36.97 -12.46
CA LEU A 66 48.47 -37.38 -11.23
C LEU A 66 47.98 -38.75 -10.73
N THR A 67 46.72 -39.09 -10.95
CA THR A 67 46.14 -40.37 -10.49
C THR A 67 46.39 -41.53 -11.46
N THR A 68 46.24 -41.30 -12.77
CA THR A 68 46.16 -42.39 -13.76
C THR A 68 47.43 -42.51 -14.61
N GLY A 69 48.30 -41.51 -14.62
CA GLY A 69 49.58 -41.52 -15.34
C GLY A 69 49.48 -41.51 -16.87
N HIS A 70 48.31 -41.75 -17.46
CA HIS A 70 48.05 -41.79 -18.89
C HIS A 70 46.92 -40.84 -19.28
N LEU A 71 47.19 -39.92 -20.21
CA LEU A 71 46.20 -39.04 -20.82
C LEU A 71 45.79 -39.60 -22.19
N GLY A 72 44.63 -40.24 -22.25
CA GLY A 72 43.99 -40.61 -23.52
C GLY A 72 43.28 -39.41 -24.15
N ALA A 73 43.48 -39.18 -25.45
CA ALA A 73 42.78 -38.09 -26.15
C ALA A 73 41.24 -38.27 -26.09
N GLU A 74 40.76 -39.52 -26.16
CA GLU A 74 39.34 -39.86 -26.06
C GLU A 74 38.69 -39.37 -24.76
N SER A 75 39.28 -39.71 -23.60
CA SER A 75 38.74 -39.30 -22.30
C SER A 75 38.77 -37.78 -22.14
N VAL A 76 39.83 -37.12 -22.61
CA VAL A 76 39.94 -35.65 -22.60
C VAL A 76 38.83 -35.00 -23.43
N PHE A 77 38.57 -35.50 -24.64
CA PHE A 77 37.51 -34.95 -25.51
C PHE A 77 36.11 -35.18 -24.93
N VAL A 78 35.83 -36.37 -24.37
CA VAL A 78 34.52 -36.66 -23.77
C VAL A 78 34.29 -35.81 -22.52
N THR A 79 35.27 -35.73 -21.62
CA THR A 79 35.18 -34.91 -20.41
C THR A 79 35.02 -33.43 -20.75
N MET A 80 35.78 -32.90 -21.72
CA MET A 80 35.64 -31.49 -22.12
C MET A 80 34.26 -31.16 -22.70
N ASN A 81 33.67 -32.06 -23.49
CA ASN A 81 32.33 -31.86 -24.05
C ASN A 81 31.24 -31.86 -22.96
N ILE A 82 31.27 -32.83 -22.04
CA ILE A 82 30.29 -32.92 -20.95
C ILE A 82 30.40 -31.71 -20.02
N PHE A 83 31.61 -31.30 -19.65
CA PHE A 83 31.81 -30.12 -18.80
C PHE A 83 31.38 -28.82 -19.50
N ASN A 84 31.63 -28.67 -20.80
CA ASN A 84 31.18 -27.48 -21.55
C ASN A 84 29.66 -27.36 -21.60
N ALA A 85 28.93 -28.48 -21.71
CA ALA A 85 27.46 -28.49 -21.65
C ALA A 85 26.93 -28.17 -20.24
N LEU A 86 27.50 -28.81 -19.21
CA LEU A 86 27.06 -28.61 -17.82
C LEU A 86 27.38 -27.21 -17.28
N ARG A 87 28.46 -26.60 -17.77
CA ARG A 87 28.96 -25.28 -17.36
C ARG A 87 27.90 -24.20 -17.44
N PHE A 88 27.19 -24.10 -18.57
CA PHE A 88 26.23 -23.02 -18.80
C PHE A 88 25.10 -23.05 -17.76
N THR A 89 24.56 -24.23 -17.49
CA THR A 89 23.49 -24.43 -16.52
C THR A 89 23.95 -24.10 -15.10
N MET A 90 25.12 -24.58 -14.69
CA MET A 90 25.61 -24.41 -13.31
C MET A 90 26.17 -23.03 -13.00
N THR A 91 26.86 -22.39 -13.96
CA THR A 91 27.59 -21.14 -13.71
C THR A 91 26.75 -19.90 -14.02
N PHE A 92 25.82 -20.00 -14.97
CA PHE A 92 25.02 -18.86 -15.43
C PHE A 92 23.54 -19.02 -15.07
N ALA A 93 22.87 -20.06 -15.58
CA ALA A 93 21.42 -20.17 -15.45
C ALA A 93 20.97 -20.38 -13.99
N PHE A 94 21.64 -21.26 -13.24
CA PHE A 94 21.23 -21.58 -11.87
C PHE A 94 21.33 -20.39 -10.90
N PRO A 95 22.47 -19.67 -10.78
CA PRO A 95 22.54 -18.50 -9.91
C PRO A 95 21.57 -17.39 -10.31
N GLN A 96 21.36 -17.17 -11.62
CA GLN A 96 20.38 -16.19 -12.10
C GLN A 96 18.95 -16.57 -11.72
N SER A 97 18.58 -17.84 -11.86
CA SER A 97 17.26 -18.32 -11.45
C SER A 97 17.01 -18.14 -9.95
N VAL A 98 18.02 -18.43 -9.10
CA VAL A 98 17.91 -18.20 -7.65
C VAL A 98 17.72 -16.72 -7.33
N ALA A 99 18.47 -15.83 -7.99
CA ALA A 99 18.32 -14.38 -7.81
C ALA A 99 16.93 -13.89 -8.24
N LEU A 100 16.45 -14.34 -9.40
CA LEU A 100 15.11 -13.98 -9.91
C LEU A 100 13.99 -14.52 -9.00
N ALA A 101 14.13 -15.73 -8.47
CA ALA A 101 13.18 -16.28 -7.52
C ALA A 101 13.12 -15.46 -6.22
N ALA A 102 14.27 -14.98 -5.74
CA ALA A 102 14.32 -14.10 -4.57
C ALA A 102 13.66 -12.73 -4.84
N GLU A 103 13.91 -12.12 -6.00
CA GLU A 103 13.26 -10.86 -6.41
C GLU A 103 11.74 -11.03 -6.55
N LEU A 104 11.30 -12.12 -7.19
CA LEU A 104 9.89 -12.47 -7.32
C LEU A 104 9.22 -12.62 -5.96
N TYR A 105 9.85 -13.34 -5.02
CA TYR A 105 9.33 -13.55 -3.68
C TYR A 105 9.08 -12.23 -2.95
N VAL A 106 10.05 -11.30 -2.98
CA VAL A 106 9.90 -9.98 -2.35
C VAL A 106 8.81 -9.16 -3.03
N SER A 107 8.72 -9.22 -4.36
CA SER A 107 7.68 -8.53 -5.13
C SER A 107 6.28 -9.04 -4.76
N CYS A 108 6.08 -10.36 -4.76
CA CYS A 108 4.82 -10.99 -4.35
C CYS A 108 4.46 -10.63 -2.91
N LYS A 109 5.43 -10.62 -1.98
CA LYS A 109 5.20 -10.22 -0.60
C LYS A 109 4.71 -8.76 -0.48
N ARG A 110 5.23 -7.85 -1.30
CA ARG A 110 4.77 -6.44 -1.32
C ARG A 110 3.36 -6.32 -1.86
N ILE A 111 3.06 -7.03 -2.95
CA ILE A 111 1.71 -7.07 -3.53
C ILE A 111 0.72 -7.65 -2.51
N GLN A 112 1.06 -8.78 -1.88
CA GLN A 112 0.25 -9.39 -0.84
C GLN A 112 0.01 -8.42 0.32
N LYS A 113 1.05 -7.73 0.81
CA LYS A 113 0.89 -6.73 1.88
C LYS A 113 -0.10 -5.63 1.50
N TYR A 114 -0.06 -5.16 0.25
CA TYR A 114 -0.98 -4.13 -0.23
C TYR A 114 -2.42 -4.66 -0.35
N LEU A 115 -2.59 -5.85 -0.90
CA LEU A 115 -3.91 -6.48 -1.07
C LEU A 115 -4.54 -6.93 0.26
N LEU A 116 -3.74 -7.07 1.32
CA LEU A 116 -4.20 -7.37 2.68
C LEU A 116 -4.35 -6.11 3.55
N LEU A 117 -4.25 -4.90 2.98
CA LEU A 117 -4.62 -3.69 3.71
C LEU A 117 -6.10 -3.74 4.05
N GLU A 118 -6.46 -3.09 5.16
CA GLU A 118 -7.85 -2.98 5.59
C GLU A 118 -8.67 -2.23 4.53
N GLU A 119 -9.80 -2.82 4.15
CA GLU A 119 -10.75 -2.21 3.24
C GLU A 119 -11.68 -1.29 4.03
N VAL A 120 -12.01 -0.13 3.45
CA VAL A 120 -13.08 0.72 3.96
C VAL A 120 -14.37 -0.08 3.87
N ARG A 121 -15.05 -0.29 5.00
CA ARG A 121 -16.29 -1.06 5.03
C ARG A 121 -17.35 -0.26 4.27
N ASP A 122 -17.93 -0.85 3.23
CA ASP A 122 -19.17 -0.35 2.65
C ASP A 122 -20.28 -0.52 3.70
N ARG A 123 -20.45 0.45 4.60
CA ARG A 123 -21.75 0.64 5.22
C ARG A 123 -22.64 1.17 4.11
N GLN A 124 -23.38 0.25 3.49
CA GLN A 124 -24.45 0.58 2.57
C GLN A 124 -25.22 1.74 3.17
N TYR A 125 -25.13 2.92 2.53
CA TYR A 125 -26.14 3.95 2.68
C TYR A 125 -27.46 3.19 2.59
N ILE A 126 -28.27 3.26 3.64
CA ILE A 126 -29.63 2.76 3.55
C ILE A 126 -30.33 3.72 2.59
N THR A 127 -30.14 3.51 1.29
CA THR A 127 -30.93 4.09 0.23
C THR A 127 -32.27 3.39 0.31
N HIS A 128 -33.06 3.73 1.33
CA HIS A 128 -34.49 3.69 1.15
C HIS A 128 -34.78 4.78 0.11
N PRO A 129 -35.29 4.41 -1.08
CA PRO A 129 -35.87 5.41 -1.95
C PRO A 129 -36.91 6.15 -1.12
N MET A 130 -36.91 7.49 -1.15
CA MET A 130 -38.07 8.26 -0.69
C MET A 130 -39.20 8.02 -1.71
N THR A 131 -39.78 6.82 -1.73
CA THR A 131 -41.02 6.55 -2.45
C THR A 131 -42.14 7.25 -1.71
N GLY A 132 -42.65 8.33 -2.28
CA GLY A 132 -43.78 9.09 -1.76
C GLY A 132 -45.13 8.37 -1.91
N ASP A 133 -45.21 7.10 -1.52
CA ASP A 133 -46.49 6.39 -1.43
C ASP A 133 -46.50 5.51 -0.18
N GLY A 134 -47.43 5.79 0.74
CA GLY A 134 -47.49 5.23 2.09
C GLY A 134 -47.96 3.78 2.13
N LYS A 135 -47.14 2.85 1.64
CA LYS A 135 -47.32 1.41 1.84
C LYS A 135 -46.01 0.74 2.21
N ASP A 136 -45.92 0.30 3.45
CA ASP A 136 -44.84 -0.52 3.99
C ASP A 136 -44.71 -1.84 3.20
N PRO A 137 -43.49 -2.23 2.78
CA PRO A 137 -43.19 -3.62 2.51
C PRO A 137 -42.53 -4.26 3.76
N ASP A 138 -42.98 -5.48 4.04
CA ASP A 138 -42.56 -6.40 5.08
C ASP A 138 -41.06 -6.35 5.45
N ILE A 139 -40.81 -6.24 6.75
CA ILE A 139 -39.49 -6.30 7.38
C ILE A 139 -39.08 -7.77 7.46
N ASP A 140 -38.33 -8.24 6.48
CA ASP A 140 -37.63 -9.53 6.55
C ASP A 140 -36.27 -9.45 5.84
N ALA A 141 -35.38 -8.61 6.37
CA ALA A 141 -33.96 -8.60 6.01
C ALA A 141 -33.11 -8.72 7.27
N LYS A 142 -32.65 -9.94 7.54
CA LYS A 142 -31.66 -10.28 8.56
C LYS A 142 -30.47 -9.32 8.51
N VAL A 143 -30.38 -8.43 9.49
CA VAL A 143 -29.16 -7.71 9.86
C VAL A 143 -28.19 -8.74 10.47
N PRO A 144 -26.92 -8.82 10.05
CA PRO A 144 -25.92 -9.53 10.82
C PRO A 144 -25.62 -8.70 12.06
N LEU A 145 -26.30 -9.05 13.15
CA LEU A 145 -25.98 -8.61 14.50
C LEU A 145 -24.54 -9.01 14.81
N ILE A 146 -23.65 -8.04 14.99
CA ILE A 146 -22.47 -8.26 15.83
C ILE A 146 -22.99 -8.24 17.27
N SER A 147 -23.51 -9.39 17.70
CA SER A 147 -23.91 -9.65 19.07
C SER A 147 -22.68 -10.07 19.85
N ASP A 148 -22.11 -9.15 20.63
CA ASP A 148 -21.36 -9.46 21.84
C ASP A 148 -21.56 -8.34 22.85
N HIS A 149 -22.69 -8.43 23.56
CA HIS A 149 -22.83 -8.30 25.01
C HIS A 149 -24.26 -7.92 25.39
N GLN A 150 -24.92 -8.85 26.08
CA GLN A 150 -26.12 -8.61 26.88
C GLN A 150 -25.82 -7.60 28.00
N ASN A 151 -26.53 -6.47 28.03
CA ASN A 151 -27.38 -6.14 29.17
C ASN A 151 -28.31 -4.94 28.89
N ASP A 152 -29.60 -5.22 29.10
CA ASP A 152 -30.76 -4.40 29.43
C ASP A 152 -30.65 -2.86 29.42
N GLY A 153 -31.53 -2.28 28.61
CA GLY A 153 -31.91 -0.88 28.64
C GLY A 153 -32.88 -0.59 27.50
N HIS A 154 -34.18 -0.77 27.77
CA HIS A 154 -35.27 -0.33 26.91
C HIS A 154 -35.11 1.18 26.65
N LEU A 155 -34.63 1.54 25.46
CA LEU A 155 -34.64 2.91 24.96
C LEU A 155 -35.59 2.92 23.77
N ASP A 156 -36.72 3.58 24.00
CA ASP A 156 -37.78 3.83 23.05
C ASP A 156 -37.22 4.34 21.71
N ASP A 157 -37.28 3.50 20.66
CA ASP A 157 -36.84 3.85 19.30
C ASP A 157 -37.97 4.54 18.50
N HIS A 158 -38.85 5.28 19.20
CA HIS A 158 -39.91 6.08 18.60
C HIS A 158 -39.47 7.54 18.51
N HIS A 159 -38.82 7.92 17.39
CA HIS A 159 -38.85 9.22 16.69
C HIS A 159 -37.50 9.49 16.00
N ASN A 160 -37.42 9.27 14.69
CA ASN A 160 -36.91 10.27 13.74
C ASN A 160 -37.14 9.83 12.27
N GLU A 161 -38.39 9.60 11.88
CA GLU A 161 -38.71 9.26 10.48
C GLU A 161 -38.48 10.44 9.52
N ASP A 162 -38.39 11.67 10.03
CA ASP A 162 -38.29 12.89 9.21
C ASP A 162 -36.89 13.51 9.08
N CYS A 163 -35.81 12.85 9.54
CA CYS A 163 -34.45 13.41 9.37
C CYS A 163 -33.72 12.85 8.14
N SER A 164 -33.13 13.76 7.36
CA SER A 164 -32.25 13.44 6.21
C SER A 164 -30.83 13.12 6.64
N VAL A 165 -30.34 13.77 7.70
CA VAL A 165 -29.04 13.50 8.34
C VAL A 165 -29.26 13.38 9.84
N SER A 166 -28.78 12.30 10.44
CA SER A 166 -28.87 12.03 11.88
C SER A 166 -27.53 11.55 12.42
N VAL A 167 -26.95 12.33 13.32
CA VAL A 167 -25.66 12.06 13.98
C VAL A 167 -25.91 12.08 15.49
N ARG A 168 -25.57 10.99 16.19
CA ARG A 168 -25.75 10.82 17.63
C ARG A 168 -24.44 10.41 18.29
N ASN A 169 -23.92 11.29 19.16
CA ASN A 169 -22.70 11.10 19.96
C ASN A 169 -21.50 10.57 19.14
N MET A 170 -21.35 11.05 17.91
CA MET A 170 -20.34 10.55 16.97
C MET A 170 -18.94 11.04 17.34
N SER A 171 -18.00 10.11 17.41
CA SER A 171 -16.57 10.37 17.50
C SER A 171 -15.86 9.66 16.35
N ALA A 172 -14.89 10.34 15.72
CA ALA A 172 -14.20 9.83 14.54
C ALA A 172 -12.72 10.23 14.55
N ALA A 173 -11.86 9.36 14.01
CA ALA A 173 -10.42 9.54 13.97
C ALA A 173 -9.85 9.04 12.64
N TRP A 174 -8.87 9.76 12.08
CA TRP A 174 -8.13 9.33 10.87
C TRP A 174 -7.27 8.09 11.11
N ASP A 175 -6.84 7.91 12.36
CA ASP A 175 -6.12 6.73 12.82
C ASP A 175 -6.84 6.23 14.07
N PRO A 176 -7.53 5.07 14.00
CA PRO A 176 -8.27 4.50 15.12
C PRO A 176 -7.39 4.18 16.34
N THR A 177 -6.07 4.06 16.14
CA THR A 177 -5.11 3.76 17.23
C THR A 177 -4.76 4.97 18.08
N LEU A 178 -5.09 6.18 17.64
CA LEU A 178 -4.83 7.40 18.40
C LEU A 178 -5.81 7.56 19.56
N GLU A 179 -5.28 7.81 20.75
CA GLU A 179 -6.07 8.02 21.97
C GLU A 179 -7.04 9.22 21.88
N ASN A 180 -6.73 10.20 21.03
CA ASN A 180 -7.50 11.42 20.90
C ASN A 180 -8.16 11.51 19.51
N PRO A 181 -9.45 11.18 19.39
CA PRO A 181 -10.16 11.32 18.12
C PRO A 181 -10.27 12.79 17.71
N THR A 182 -10.33 13.02 16.39
CA THR A 182 -10.44 14.36 15.80
C THR A 182 -11.81 14.98 16.08
N LEU A 183 -12.86 14.14 16.05
CA LEU A 183 -14.23 14.52 16.39
C LEU A 183 -14.64 13.81 17.69
N LYS A 184 -15.33 14.52 18.58
CA LYS A 184 -15.70 14.03 19.91
C LYS A 184 -17.16 14.34 20.22
N GLY A 185 -17.98 13.29 20.33
CA GLY A 185 -19.35 13.35 20.83
C GLY A 185 -20.29 14.29 20.06
N ILE A 186 -20.17 14.37 18.74
CA ILE A 186 -20.99 15.26 17.91
C ILE A 186 -22.42 14.70 17.82
N THR A 187 -23.42 15.54 18.07
CA THR A 187 -24.84 15.20 17.91
C THR A 187 -25.54 16.30 17.10
N VAL A 188 -26.09 15.94 15.95
CA VAL A 188 -26.75 16.84 15.00
C VAL A 188 -27.88 16.09 14.28
N SER A 189 -29.02 16.74 14.10
CA SER A 189 -30.14 16.23 13.31
C SER A 189 -30.59 17.29 12.30
N LEU A 190 -30.83 16.88 11.05
CA LEU A 190 -31.22 17.77 9.95
C LEU A 190 -32.46 17.23 9.23
N ALA A 191 -33.52 18.04 9.13
CA ALA A 191 -34.71 17.71 8.35
C ALA A 191 -34.50 17.99 6.83
N PRO A 192 -35.25 17.34 5.92
CA PRO A 192 -35.21 17.63 4.50
C PRO A 192 -35.45 19.12 4.19
N GLY A 193 -34.61 19.70 3.33
CA GLY A 193 -34.73 21.10 2.91
C GLY A 193 -34.10 22.12 3.85
N GLU A 194 -33.52 21.70 4.98
CA GLU A 194 -32.79 22.58 5.88
C GLU A 194 -31.37 22.89 5.38
N LEU A 195 -30.93 24.12 5.59
CA LEU A 195 -29.57 24.57 5.29
C LEU A 195 -28.74 24.60 6.58
N LEU A 196 -27.75 23.71 6.68
CA LEU A 196 -26.79 23.68 7.77
C LEU A 196 -25.47 24.37 7.39
N ALA A 197 -25.00 25.27 8.24
CA ALA A 197 -23.67 25.87 8.13
C ALA A 197 -22.79 25.42 9.31
N VAL A 198 -21.62 24.84 9.01
CA VAL A 198 -20.62 24.44 10.02
C VAL A 198 -19.48 25.46 10.04
N ILE A 199 -19.35 26.20 11.14
CA ILE A 199 -18.32 27.24 11.32
C ILE A 199 -17.39 26.93 12.49
N GLY A 200 -16.15 27.42 12.43
CA GLY A 200 -15.16 27.21 13.48
C GLY A 200 -13.73 27.55 13.05
N PRO A 201 -12.78 27.68 14.00
CA PRO A 201 -11.39 28.04 13.71
C PRO A 201 -10.67 27.02 12.84
N VAL A 202 -9.51 27.40 12.28
CA VAL A 202 -8.67 26.47 11.50
C VAL A 202 -8.25 25.28 12.37
N GLY A 203 -8.36 24.06 11.85
CA GLY A 203 -8.05 22.83 12.60
C GLY A 203 -9.18 22.30 13.49
N SER A 204 -10.36 22.93 13.50
CA SER A 204 -11.49 22.50 14.34
C SER A 204 -12.22 21.23 13.88
N GLY A 205 -11.72 20.52 12.85
CA GLY A 205 -12.34 19.27 12.37
C GLY A 205 -13.52 19.41 11.40
N LYS A 206 -13.81 20.60 10.85
CA LYS A 206 -14.95 20.81 9.91
C LYS A 206 -14.91 19.87 8.69
N SER A 207 -13.76 19.81 8.02
CA SER A 207 -13.58 18.91 6.86
C SER A 207 -13.68 17.46 7.29
N SER A 208 -13.10 17.10 8.45
CA SER A 208 -13.23 15.74 9.01
C SER A 208 -14.66 15.36 9.34
N PHE A 209 -15.50 16.31 9.79
CA PHE A 209 -16.92 16.08 10.00
C PHE A 209 -17.63 15.74 8.68
N LEU A 210 -17.36 16.47 7.60
CA LEU A 210 -17.91 16.13 6.28
C LEU A 210 -17.41 14.77 5.78
N MET A 211 -16.11 14.49 5.91
CA MET A 211 -15.54 13.20 5.51
C MET A 211 -16.09 12.03 6.33
N SER A 212 -16.43 12.23 7.61
CA SER A 212 -17.09 11.21 8.43
C SER A 212 -18.55 10.94 8.01
N LEU A 213 -19.23 11.92 7.39
CA LEU A 213 -20.56 11.69 6.81
C LEU A 213 -20.50 10.95 5.46
N LEU A 214 -19.35 11.00 4.78
CA LEU A 214 -19.07 10.28 3.53
C LEU A 214 -18.49 8.88 3.77
N ASP A 215 -18.30 8.49 5.03
CA ASP A 215 -17.65 7.24 5.45
C ASP A 215 -16.15 7.14 5.02
N GLU A 216 -15.50 8.29 4.76
CA GLU A 216 -14.05 8.34 4.49
C GLU A 216 -13.20 8.28 5.77
N ILE A 217 -13.77 8.70 6.91
CA ILE A 217 -13.14 8.60 8.23
C ILE A 217 -13.97 7.64 9.07
N GLU A 218 -13.31 6.64 9.64
CA GLU A 218 -13.98 5.67 10.49
C GLU A 218 -14.58 6.33 11.76
N VAL A 219 -15.85 6.01 12.00
CA VAL A 219 -16.56 6.38 13.23
C VAL A 219 -16.20 5.39 14.32
N THR A 220 -15.44 5.83 15.32
CA THR A 220 -14.96 5.00 16.43
C THR A 220 -16.01 4.82 17.52
N ALA A 221 -16.94 5.77 17.68
CA ALA A 221 -18.04 5.68 18.62
C ALA A 221 -19.26 6.48 18.15
N GLY A 222 -20.46 6.07 18.57
CA GLY A 222 -21.72 6.71 18.21
C GLY A 222 -22.30 6.23 16.88
N HIS A 223 -23.23 7.01 16.32
CA HIS A 223 -23.95 6.65 15.10
C HIS A 223 -24.11 7.87 14.17
N ALA A 224 -23.93 7.66 12.87
CA ALA A 224 -24.20 8.64 11.83
C ALA A 224 -24.97 7.98 10.68
N SER A 225 -26.00 8.64 10.20
CA SER A 225 -26.87 8.16 9.11
C SER A 225 -27.21 9.31 8.17
N VAL A 226 -27.09 9.06 6.87
CA VAL A 226 -27.45 9.97 5.78
C VAL A 226 -28.42 9.24 4.86
N ARG A 227 -29.57 9.85 4.56
CA ARG A 227 -30.60 9.29 3.69
C ARG A 227 -30.59 9.97 2.31
N GLY A 228 -30.60 9.17 1.25
CA GLY A 228 -30.63 9.65 -0.14
C GLY A 228 -29.25 9.70 -0.81
N SER A 229 -29.19 10.38 -1.96
CA SER A 229 -27.94 10.54 -2.73
C SER A 229 -27.10 11.70 -2.20
N VAL A 230 -25.80 11.48 -2.02
CA VAL A 230 -24.85 12.51 -1.55
C VAL A 230 -24.05 13.08 -2.71
N ALA A 231 -23.88 14.40 -2.73
CA ALA A 231 -22.95 15.10 -3.62
C ALA A 231 -21.88 15.81 -2.78
N TYR A 232 -20.61 15.66 -3.14
CA TYR A 232 -19.48 16.25 -2.42
C TYR A 232 -18.66 17.17 -3.33
N ALA A 233 -18.29 18.34 -2.80
CA ALA A 233 -17.39 19.28 -3.44
C ALA A 233 -16.16 19.47 -2.55
N ALA A 234 -15.00 19.01 -3.03
CA ALA A 234 -13.74 19.06 -2.28
C ALA A 234 -13.17 20.48 -2.20
N GLN A 235 -12.37 20.72 -1.16
CA GLN A 235 -11.70 22.01 -0.93
C GLN A 235 -10.59 22.29 -1.96
N GLU A 236 -9.90 21.24 -2.40
CA GLU A 236 -8.91 21.31 -3.48
C GLU A 236 -9.47 20.61 -4.72
N SER A 237 -9.48 21.32 -5.84
CA SER A 237 -9.93 20.84 -7.17
C SER A 237 -8.75 20.54 -8.09
#